data_AF-A0A3E2XM63-F1
#
_entry.id   AF-A0A3E2XM63-F1
#
_cell.length_a   1.000
_cell.length_b   1.000
_cell.length_c   1.000
_cell.angle_alpha   90.00
_cell.angle_beta   90.00
_cell.angle_gamma   90.00
#
_symmetry.space_group_name_H-M   'P 1'
#
loop_
_entity.id
_entity.type
_entity.pdbx_description
1 polymer ?
#
loop_
_entity_poly.entity_id
_entity_poly.type
_entity_poly.pdbx_seq_one_letter_code
_entity_poly.pdbx_strand_id
1 'polypeptide(L)' 'MTKTFIINKGQKPSKEQIREVMEAKKYPIEPDEDAPELSPAMYKAFKSSVIQRNRKENA' A
#
# COMPACT_ATOMS: atom_id res chain seq x y z
N MET A 1 0.07 -12.30 18.37
CA MET A 1 0.62 -11.06 18.97
C MET A 1 0.58 -9.96 17.93
N THR A 2 -0.21 -8.92 18.12
CA THR A 2 -0.24 -7.75 17.22
C THR A 2 0.97 -6.86 17.52
N LYS A 3 1.88 -6.71 16.55
CA LYS A 3 3.01 -5.77 16.67
C LYS A 3 2.51 -4.36 16.33
N THR A 4 2.56 -3.46 17.30
CA THR A 4 2.21 -2.05 17.08
C THR A 4 3.44 -1.31 16.51
N PHE A 5 3.31 -0.76 15.31
CA PHE A 5 4.35 0.05 14.70
C PHE A 5 4.01 1.54 14.86
N ILE A 6 4.94 2.33 15.41
CA ILE A 6 4.82 3.78 15.50
C ILE A 6 5.55 4.37 14.28
N ILE A 7 4.81 5.05 13.40
CA ILE A 7 5.37 5.71 12.21
C ILE A 7 5.35 7.22 12.44
N ASN A 8 6.53 7.84 12.41
CA ASN A 8 6.66 9.28 12.54
C ASN A 8 6.61 9.96 11.16
N LYS A 9 6.09 11.20 11.12
CA LYS A 9 6.06 11.99 9.89
C LYS A 9 7.49 12.23 9.40
N GLY A 10 7.77 11.88 8.13
CA GLY A 10 9.10 12.02 7.53
C GLY A 10 10.07 10.87 7.82
N GLN A 11 9.63 9.82 8.54
CA GLN A 11 10.45 8.64 8.77
C GLN A 11 10.77 7.94 7.45
N LYS A 12 12.07 7.73 7.19
CA LYS A 12 12.54 6.95 6.05
C LYS A 12 12.68 5.48 6.46
N PRO A 13 12.28 4.53 5.61
CA PRO A 13 12.46 3.11 5.89
C PRO A 13 13.94 2.76 5.98
N SER A 14 14.28 1.79 6.83
CA SER A 14 15.65 1.28 6.93
C SER A 14 16.05 0.53 5.66
N LYS A 15 17.35 0.35 5.44
CA LYS A 15 17.85 -0.43 4.30
C LYS A 15 17.33 -1.88 4.31
N GLU A 16 17.16 -2.44 5.50
CA GLU A 16 16.62 -3.79 5.69
C GLU A 16 15.15 -3.87 5.30
N GLN A 17 14.34 -2.90 5.72
CA GLN A 17 12.93 -2.81 5.32
C GLN A 17 12.78 -2.64 3.82
N ILE A 18 13.61 -1.80 3.19
CA ILE A 18 13.62 -1.66 1.73
C ILE A 18 13.98 -3.00 1.07
N ARG A 19 14.96 -3.73 1.59
CA ARG A 19 15.36 -5.04 1.06
C ARG A 19 14.25 -6.08 1.20
N GLU A 20 13.56 -6.10 2.33
CA GLU A 20 12.41 -6.97 2.59
C GLU A 20 11.30 -6.74 1.56
N VAL A 21 10.92 -5.47 1.33
CA VAL A 21 9.93 -5.09 0.33
C VAL A 21 10.36 -5.52 -1.08
N MET A 22 11.64 -5.35 -1.42
CA MET A 22 12.19 -5.76 -2.72
C MET A 22 12.19 -7.28 -2.92
N GLU A 23 12.43 -8.05 -1.86
CA GLU A 23 12.36 -9.51 -1.91
C GLU A 23 10.90 -9.99 -2.04
N ALA A 24 9.99 -9.41 -1.25
CA ALA A 24 8.56 -9.71 -1.29
C ALA A 24 7.96 -9.50 -2.69
N LYS A 25 8.42 -8.47 -3.41
CA LYS A 25 7.99 -8.17 -4.79
C LYS A 25 8.27 -9.31 -5.78
N LYS A 26 9.22 -10.22 -5.50
CA LYS A 26 9.55 -11.33 -6.41
C LYS A 26 8.50 -12.45 -6.40
N TYR A 27 7.67 -12.49 -5.37
CA TYR A 27 6.65 -13.52 -5.21
C TYR A 27 5.33 -13.08 -5.87
N PRO A 28 4.55 -14.01 -6.42
CA PRO A 28 3.22 -13.69 -6.93
C PRO A 28 2.29 -13.23 -5.81
N ILE A 29 1.33 -12.37 -6.13
CA ILE A 29 0.28 -11.96 -5.20
C ILE A 29 -0.82 -13.02 -5.26
N GLU A 30 -1.00 -13.77 -4.17
CA GLU A 30 -2.07 -14.75 -4.03
C GLU A 30 -3.18 -14.15 -3.15
N PRO A 31 -4.35 -13.79 -3.73
CA PRO A 31 -5.47 -13.28 -2.94
C PRO A 31 -6.05 -14.41 -2.07
N ASP A 32 -6.39 -14.09 -0.83
CA ASP A 32 -7.09 -14.99 0.07
C ASP A 32 -8.62 -14.86 -0.11
N GLU A 33 -9.37 -15.78 0.52
CA GLU A 33 -10.84 -15.76 0.47
C GLU A 33 -11.43 -14.51 1.14
N ASP A 34 -10.75 -13.98 2.16
CA ASP A 34 -11.16 -12.81 2.94
C ASP A 34 -10.85 -11.47 2.23
N ALA A 35 -9.88 -11.44 1.32
CA ALA A 35 -9.46 -10.28 0.53
C ALA A 35 -9.27 -10.66 -0.96
N PRO A 36 -10.38 -10.90 -1.68
CA PRO A 36 -10.34 -11.20 -3.09
C PRO A 36 -9.79 -10.02 -3.91
N GLU A 37 -9.33 -10.32 -5.12
CA GLU A 37 -8.84 -9.29 -6.04
C GLU A 37 -9.94 -8.27 -6.37
N LEU A 38 -9.55 -6.98 -6.41
CA LEU A 38 -10.47 -5.90 -6.74
C LEU A 38 -10.94 -6.02 -8.19
N SER A 39 -12.25 -5.83 -8.42
CA SER A 39 -12.76 -5.69 -9.78
C SER A 39 -12.16 -4.47 -10.50
N PRO A 40 -12.09 -4.46 -11.84
CA PRO A 40 -11.57 -3.31 -12.59
C PRO A 40 -12.27 -1.98 -12.26
N ALA A 41 -13.57 -2.02 -11.98
CA ALA A 41 -14.35 -0.85 -11.57
C ALA A 41 -13.93 -0.34 -10.18
N MET A 42 -13.70 -1.23 -9.22
CA MET A 42 -13.22 -0.88 -7.88
C MET A 42 -11.81 -0.32 -7.92
N TYR A 43 -10.92 -0.91 -8.72
CA TYR A 43 -9.57 -0.40 -8.92
C TYR A 43 -9.58 1.02 -9.49
N LYS A 44 -10.44 1.27 -10.49
CA LYS A 44 -10.65 2.61 -11.06
C LYS A 44 -11.16 3.60 -10.01
N ALA A 45 -12.16 3.22 -9.22
CA ALA A 45 -12.72 4.08 -8.17
C ALA A 45 -11.65 4.43 -7.11
N PHE A 46 -10.86 3.45 -6.67
CA PHE A 46 -9.76 3.66 -5.74
C PHE A 46 -8.69 4.60 -6.30
N LYS A 47 -8.27 4.39 -7.55
CA LYS A 47 -7.32 5.31 -8.21
C LYS A 47 -7.87 6.73 -8.29
N SER A 48 -9.14 6.89 -8.63
CA SER A 48 -9.81 8.20 -8.71
C SER A 48 -9.93 8.88 -7.35
N SER A 49 -10.16 8.15 -6.26
CA SER A 49 -10.23 8.74 -4.92
C SER A 49 -8.88 9.27 -4.45
N VAL A 50 -7.79 8.52 -4.69
CA VAL A 50 -6.42 8.94 -4.38
C VAL A 50 -6.04 10.19 -5.17
N ILE A 51 -6.34 10.24 -6.47
CA ILE A 51 -6.06 11.42 -7.31
C ILE A 51 -6.79 12.66 -6.78
N GLN A 52 -8.07 12.54 -6.44
CA GLN A 52 -8.86 13.65 -5.92
C GLN A 52 -8.33 14.15 -4.57
N ARG A 53 -7.97 13.24 -3.66
CA ARG A 53 -7.32 13.59 -2.39
C ARG A 53 -6.03 14.37 -2.62
N ASN A 54 -5.15 13.86 -3.47
CA ASN A 54 -3.87 14.51 -3.76
C ASN A 54 -4.07 15.90 -4.40
N ARG A 55 -5.08 16.08 -5.26
CA ARG A 55 -5.42 17.40 -5.80
C ARG A 55 -5.83 18.37 -4.71
N LYS A 56 -6.64 17.93 -3.74
CA LYS A 56 -7.07 18.76 -2.61
C LYS A 56 -5.93 19.12 -1.66
N GLU A 57 -4.97 18.21 -1.45
CA GLU A 57 -3.81 18.46 -0.59
C GLU A 57 -2.76 19.38 -1.22
N ASN A 58 -2.72 19.46 -2.56
CA ASN A 58 -1.75 20.26 -3.32
C ASN A 58 -2.33 21.57 -3.90
N ALA A 59 -3.61 21.86 -3.64
CA ALA A 59 -4.28 23.11 -4.04
C ALA A 59 -4.27 24.10 -2.88
#